data_AF-A0A6J4K6K5-F1
#
_entry.id   AF-A0A6J4K6K5-F1
#
_cell.length_a   1.000
_cell.length_b   1.000
_cell.length_c   1.000
_cell.angle_alpha   90.00
_cell.angle_beta   90.00
_cell.angle_gamma   90.00
#
_symmetry.space_group_name_H-M   'P 1'
#
loop_
_entity.id
_entity.type
_entity.pdbx_description
1 polymer ?
#
loop_
_entity_poly.entity_id
_entity_poly.type
_entity_poly.pdbx_seq_one_letter_code
_entity_poly.pdbx_strand_id
1 'polypeptide(L)'
;MAGGARGGRSRPRASVAWSAIEGDLRAGDDEALIAGVDEVGRGPLAGPVVACAVVMPPAAPPIAGVADSKRLPPAERERLARLIRTAAIGVGVGAASAREV
;
A
#
# COMPACT_ATOMS: atom_id res chain seq x y z
N MET A 1 -10.56 -29.30 -43.84
CA MET A 1 -10.12 -29.80 -42.51
C MET A 1 -9.21 -28.74 -41.89
N ALA A 2 -9.77 -27.72 -41.23
CA ALA A 2 -9.00 -26.67 -40.56
C ALA A 2 -9.29 -26.74 -39.06
N GLY A 3 -8.23 -26.93 -38.27
CA GLY A 3 -8.30 -27.18 -36.83
C GLY A 3 -8.67 -25.94 -36.02
N GLY A 4 -9.62 -26.10 -35.11
CA GLY A 4 -9.93 -25.11 -34.08
C GLY A 4 -9.14 -25.41 -32.81
N ALA A 5 -8.04 -24.70 -32.59
CA ALA A 5 -7.37 -24.67 -31.30
C ALA A 5 -8.21 -23.85 -30.32
N ARG A 6 -8.83 -24.53 -29.35
CA ARG A 6 -9.49 -23.89 -28.20
C ARG A 6 -8.42 -23.28 -27.32
N GLY A 7 -8.14 -21.98 -27.52
CA GLY A 7 -7.31 -21.18 -26.64
C GLY A 7 -7.85 -21.27 -25.22
N GLY A 8 -7.03 -21.85 -24.32
CA GLY A 8 -7.33 -21.89 -22.90
C GLY A 8 -7.50 -20.47 -22.40
N ARG A 9 -8.71 -20.13 -21.95
CA ARG A 9 -8.97 -18.90 -21.22
C ARG A 9 -8.12 -18.95 -19.96
N SER A 10 -7.00 -18.23 -19.96
CA SER A 10 -6.22 -17.99 -18.76
C SER A 10 -7.16 -17.36 -17.74
N ARG A 11 -7.31 -18.01 -16.58
CA ARG A 11 -8.04 -17.42 -15.46
C ARG A 11 -7.36 -16.07 -15.17
N PRO A 12 -8.10 -14.94 -15.09
CA PRO A 12 -7.48 -13.69 -14.67
C PRO A 12 -6.82 -13.95 -13.32
N ARG A 13 -5.51 -13.69 -13.23
CA ARG A 13 -4.81 -13.68 -11.94
C ARG A 13 -5.59 -12.70 -11.07
N ALA A 14 -5.98 -13.13 -9.86
CA ALA A 14 -6.71 -12.27 -8.93
C ALA A 14 -5.99 -10.93 -8.86
N SER A 15 -6.63 -9.90 -9.41
CA SER A 15 -6.07 -8.55 -9.44
C SER A 15 -5.99 -8.10 -7.99
N VAL A 16 -4.78 -7.75 -7.54
CA VAL A 16 -4.64 -7.04 -6.26
C VAL A 16 -5.46 -5.76 -6.41
N ALA A 17 -6.46 -5.59 -5.55
CA ALA A 17 -7.36 -4.45 -5.56
C ALA A 17 -7.06 -3.55 -4.37
N TRP A 18 -7.31 -2.25 -4.53
CA TRP A 18 -7.29 -1.30 -3.41
C TRP A 18 -8.31 -1.74 -2.35
N SER A 19 -8.15 -1.24 -1.11
CA SER A 19 -9.15 -1.46 -0.07
C SER A 19 -10.52 -0.94 -0.54
N ALA A 20 -11.62 -1.45 0.02
CA ALA A 20 -12.96 -0.98 -0.36
C ALA A 20 -13.10 0.55 -0.25
N ILE A 21 -12.60 1.11 0.86
CA ILE A 21 -12.64 2.55 1.12
C ILE A 21 -11.85 3.32 0.05
N GLU A 22 -10.62 2.89 -0.27
CA GLU A 22 -9.81 3.58 -1.27
C GLU A 22 -10.34 3.38 -2.69
N GLY A 23 -10.92 2.21 -2.98
CA GLY A 23 -11.61 1.95 -4.24
C GLY A 23 -12.80 2.88 -4.45
N ASP A 24 -13.62 3.09 -3.42
CA ASP A 24 -14.77 4.01 -3.46
C ASP A 24 -14.31 5.46 -3.67
N LEU A 25 -13.24 5.88 -2.99
CA LEU A 25 -12.66 7.22 -3.16
C LEU A 25 -12.13 7.45 -4.59
N ARG A 26 -11.44 6.47 -5.16
CA ARG A 26 -10.90 6.54 -6.54
C ARG A 26 -12.03 6.52 -7.58
N ALA A 27 -13.10 5.76 -7.34
CA ALA A 27 -14.24 5.71 -8.27
C ALA A 27 -15.01 7.04 -8.36
N GLY A 28 -14.89 7.91 -7.35
CA GLY A 28 -15.49 9.24 -7.36
C GLY A 28 -14.67 10.29 -8.10
N ASP A 29 -13.35 10.09 -8.23
CA ASP A 29 -12.41 10.97 -8.92
C ASP A 29 -11.13 10.20 -9.26
N ASP A 30 -10.96 9.89 -10.55
CA ASP A 30 -9.84 9.08 -11.06
C ASP A 30 -8.46 9.74 -10.91
N GLU A 31 -8.40 11.06 -10.65
CA GLU A 31 -7.16 11.82 -10.46
C GLU A 31 -6.92 12.19 -8.97
N ALA A 32 -7.79 11.72 -8.06
CA ALA A 32 -7.67 12.04 -6.64
C ALA A 32 -6.34 11.56 -6.05
N LEU A 33 -5.64 12.48 -5.38
CA LEU A 33 -4.47 12.17 -4.57
C LEU A 33 -4.91 11.71 -3.19
N ILE A 34 -4.88 10.40 -2.97
CA ILE A 34 -5.27 9.77 -1.71
C ILE A 34 -4.02 9.50 -0.87
N ALA A 35 -4.01 10.01 0.36
CA ALA A 35 -2.96 9.76 1.34
C ALA A 35 -3.41 8.68 2.33
N GLY A 36 -2.74 7.53 2.33
CA GLY A 36 -2.84 6.54 3.40
C GLY A 36 -1.93 6.94 4.56
N VAL A 37 -2.45 6.92 5.79
CA VAL A 37 -1.71 7.31 7.01
C VAL A 37 -1.80 6.19 8.04
N ASP A 38 -0.67 5.88 8.68
CA ASP A 38 -0.59 4.93 9.79
C ASP A 38 0.55 5.32 10.75
N GLU A 39 0.45 4.88 12.01
CA GLU A 39 1.41 5.17 13.07
C GLU A 39 2.03 3.93 13.73
N VAL A 40 3.21 4.13 14.30
CA VAL A 40 3.88 3.15 15.17
C VAL A 40 4.39 3.83 16.42
N GLY A 41 4.55 3.07 17.50
CA GLY A 41 5.13 3.59 18.75
C GLY A 41 4.11 4.07 19.79
N ARG A 42 2.81 3.85 19.61
CA ARG A 42 1.78 4.23 20.62
C ARG A 42 1.75 3.39 21.90
N GLY A 43 2.45 2.26 21.92
CA GLY A 43 2.40 1.26 22.99
C GLY A 43 3.65 1.12 23.87
N PRO A 44 4.87 1.30 23.34
CA PRO A 44 6.09 1.26 24.15
C PRO A 44 6.11 2.33 25.25
N LEU A 45 6.80 2.03 26.37
CA LEU A 45 7.01 2.97 27.48
C LEU A 45 7.97 4.13 27.13
N ALA A 46 8.81 3.93 26.11
CA ALA A 46 9.81 4.89 25.69
C ALA A 46 9.92 4.93 24.17
N GLY A 47 10.37 6.08 23.66
CA GLY A 47 10.50 6.37 22.23
C GLY A 47 9.38 7.27 21.72
N PRO A 48 9.52 7.80 20.49
CA PRO A 48 8.52 8.65 19.87
C PRO A 48 7.35 7.83 19.29
N VAL A 49 6.23 8.51 19.07
CA VAL A 49 5.21 8.05 18.11
C VAL A 49 5.62 8.56 16.74
N VAL A 50 5.64 7.68 15.74
CA VAL A 50 6.01 8.01 14.37
C VAL A 50 4.84 7.72 13.45
N ALA A 51 4.41 8.71 12.67
CA ALA A 51 3.37 8.56 11.66
C ALA A 51 3.97 8.71 10.26
N CYS A 52 3.41 7.98 9.30
CA CYS A 52 3.81 8.03 7.90
C CYS A 52 2.58 8.25 7.01
N ALA A 53 2.70 9.17 6.06
CA ALA A 53 1.72 9.41 5.00
C ALA A 53 2.32 8.99 3.65
N VAL A 54 1.58 8.21 2.87
CA VAL A 54 2.00 7.73 1.54
C VAL A 54 0.91 8.05 0.52
N VAL A 55 1.32 8.69 -0.60
CA VAL A 55 0.44 8.97 -1.74
C VAL A 55 0.92 8.15 -2.94
N MET A 56 0.06 7.26 -3.43
CA MET A 56 0.33 6.42 -4.60
C MET A 56 -0.26 7.06 -5.86
N PRO A 57 0.31 6.83 -7.06
CA PRO A 57 -0.25 7.38 -8.29
C PRO A 57 -1.72 6.98 -8.51
N PRO A 58 -2.60 7.88 -9.00
CA PRO A 58 -4.02 7.59 -9.18
C PRO A 58 -4.30 6.34 -10.03
N ALA A 59 -3.54 6.17 -11.12
CA ALA A 59 -3.66 5.03 -12.03
C ALA A 59 -2.81 3.79 -11.65
N ALA A 60 -2.04 3.84 -10.55
CA ALA A 60 -1.20 2.71 -10.17
C ALA A 60 -2.04 1.58 -9.52
N PRO A 61 -1.76 0.30 -9.83
CA PRO A 61 -2.32 -0.79 -9.05
C PRO A 61 -1.68 -0.84 -7.65
N PRO A 62 -2.38 -1.41 -6.65
CA PRO A 62 -1.79 -1.66 -5.34
C PRO A 62 -0.59 -2.61 -5.44
N ILE A 63 0.38 -2.39 -4.54
CA ILE A 63 1.58 -3.23 -4.47
C ILE A 63 1.21 -4.59 -3.85
N ALA A 64 1.39 -5.65 -4.62
CA ALA A 64 1.15 -7.02 -4.16
C ALA A 64 2.00 -7.36 -2.93
N GLY A 65 1.37 -7.95 -1.92
CA GLY A 65 2.03 -8.38 -0.67
C GLY A 65 2.08 -7.31 0.43
N VAL A 66 1.67 -6.07 0.15
CA VAL A 66 1.43 -5.09 1.22
C VAL A 66 0.24 -5.55 2.06
N ALA A 67 0.49 -5.75 3.35
CA ALA A 67 -0.47 -6.24 4.35
C ALA A 67 -0.06 -5.72 5.74
N ASP A 68 -0.84 -6.05 6.78
CA ASP A 68 -0.46 -5.74 8.17
C ASP A 68 0.98 -6.24 8.45
N SER A 69 1.84 -5.31 8.85
CA SER A 69 3.27 -5.53 9.08
C SER A 69 3.56 -6.65 10.08
N LYS A 70 2.64 -6.93 11.01
CA LYS A 70 2.73 -8.01 11.99
C LYS A 70 2.66 -9.40 11.34
N ARG A 71 2.16 -9.49 10.11
CA ARG A 71 2.05 -10.73 9.32
C ARG A 71 3.22 -10.92 8.34
N LEU A 72 4.15 -9.97 8.28
CA LEU A 72 5.25 -9.96 7.32
C LEU A 72 6.60 -10.21 8.04
N PRO A 73 7.47 -11.08 7.50
CA PRO A 73 8.85 -11.19 7.98
C PRO A 73 9.62 -9.87 7.86
N PRO A 74 10.63 -9.59 8.72
CA PRO A 74 11.40 -8.34 8.67
C PRO A 74 11.98 -8.01 7.29
N ALA A 75 12.59 -8.98 6.62
CA ALA A 75 13.18 -8.79 5.29
C ALA A 75 12.13 -8.41 4.23
N GLU A 76 10.91 -8.96 4.33
CA GLU A 76 9.83 -8.64 3.41
C GLU A 76 9.28 -7.24 3.65
N ARG A 77 9.19 -6.81 4.93
CA ARG A 77 8.83 -5.42 5.25
C ARG A 77 9.83 -4.43 4.67
N GLU A 78 11.13 -4.69 4.78
CA GLU A 78 12.15 -3.82 4.20
C GLU A 78 12.08 -3.79 2.67
N ARG A 79 11.85 -4.93 2.03
CA ARG A 79 11.65 -5.03 0.58
C ARG A 79 10.44 -4.20 0.13
N LEU A 80 9.30 -4.38 0.80
CA LEU A 80 8.06 -3.65 0.50
C LEU A 80 8.21 -2.16 0.79
N ALA A 81 8.87 -1.77 1.89
CA ALA A 81 9.12 -0.37 2.22
C ALA A 81 9.95 0.33 1.14
N ARG A 82 10.96 -0.33 0.57
CA ARG A 82 11.72 0.20 -0.58
C ARG A 82 10.83 0.35 -1.80
N LEU A 83 10.04 -0.67 -2.12
CA LEU A 83 9.14 -0.65 -3.27
C LEU A 83 8.08 0.46 -3.17
N ILE A 84 7.47 0.63 -2.00
CA ILE A 84 6.52 1.71 -1.72
C ILE A 84 7.19 3.07 -1.93
N ARG A 85 8.38 3.29 -1.35
CA ARG A 85 9.11 4.57 -1.49
C ARG A 85 9.48 4.89 -2.94
N THR A 86 9.77 3.87 -3.75
CA THR A 86 10.08 4.04 -5.18
C THR A 86 8.84 4.31 -6.03
N ALA A 87 7.70 3.72 -5.68
CA ALA A 87 6.48 3.83 -6.46
C ALA A 87 5.57 5.00 -6.07
N ALA A 88 5.68 5.51 -4.84
CA ALA A 88 4.87 6.61 -4.34
C ALA A 88 5.20 7.95 -5.03
N ILE A 89 4.18 8.79 -5.21
CA ILE A 89 4.34 10.20 -5.61
C ILE A 89 5.02 10.97 -4.47
N GLY A 90 4.60 10.68 -3.23
CA GLY A 90 5.10 11.37 -2.05
C GLY A 90 5.04 10.48 -0.81
N VAL A 91 6.04 10.66 0.06
CA VAL A 91 6.11 10.04 1.38
C VAL A 91 6.49 11.10 2.40
N GLY A 92 5.66 11.27 3.43
CA GLY A 92 5.93 12.13 4.58
C GLY A 92 6.07 11.31 5.85
N VAL A 93 7.04 11.64 6.69
CA VAL A 93 7.21 11.02 8.01
C VAL A 93 7.28 12.12 9.06
N GLY A 94 6.45 12.00 10.10
CA GLY A 94 6.44 12.88 11.26
C GLY A 94 6.67 12.09 12.53
N ALA A 95 7.32 12.69 13.52
CA ALA A 95 7.55 12.07 14.83
C ALA A 95 7.17 13.05 15.94
N ALA A 96 6.43 12.56 16.93
CA ALA A 96 6.17 13.24 18.18
C ALA A 96 6.99 12.56 19.28
N SER A 97 7.85 13.33 19.96
CA SER A 97 8.63 12.85 21.08
C SER A 97 7.74 12.45 22.25
N ALA A 98 8.28 11.68 23.20
CA ALA A 98 7.58 11.34 24.44
C ALA A 98 7.25 12.57 25.32
N ARG A 99 7.80 13.76 25.02
CA ARG A 99 7.42 15.02 25.68
C ARG A 99 6.18 15.65 25.06
N GLU A 100 5.92 15.37 23.78
CA GLU A 100 4.79 15.89 23.01
C GLU A 100 3.54 15.00 23.11
N VAL A 101 3.66 13.80 23.70
CA VAL A 101 2.61 12.79 23.91
C VAL A 101 2.26 12.70 25.39
#